data_AF-A0A9X2JZ59-F1
#
_entry.id   AF-A0A9X2JZ59-F1
#
_cell.length_a   1.000
_cell.length_b   1.000
_cell.length_c   1.000
_cell.angle_alpha   90.00
_cell.angle_beta   90.00
_cell.angle_gamma   90.00
#
_symmetry.space_group_name_H-M   'P 1'
#
loop_
_entity.id
_entity.type
_entity.pdbx_description
1 polymer ?
#
loop_
_entity_poly.entity_id
_entity_poly.type
_entity_poly.pdbx_seq_one_letter_code
_entity_poly.pdbx_strand_id
1 'polypeptide(L)'
;MHHQARTRRAGGAGRTARPGRIVFLGRDTRHALADYLQTERPGDATASTQPAAIFLAASTIGSRRPDGRLSARAINTIVGELARLHDAQTTDPDHKLGHLRPHDARHTFAFTLARATGHDRAELKRRLGPASKRYLRLYTGPPDDNAADYVEDL
;
A
#
# COMPACT_ATOMS: atom_id res chain seq x y z
N MET A 1 26.64 5.15 -1.85
CA MET A 1 25.86 4.72 -3.03
C MET A 1 24.47 4.27 -2.60
N HIS A 2 23.41 5.00 -2.96
CA HIS A 2 22.03 4.62 -2.57
C HIS A 2 21.43 3.65 -3.59
N HIS A 3 21.41 2.35 -3.29
CA HIS A 3 20.71 1.37 -4.13
C HIS A 3 19.18 1.59 -4.07
N GLN A 4 18.62 2.16 -5.14
CA GLN A 4 17.17 2.36 -5.30
C GLN A 4 16.52 1.07 -5.82
N ALA A 5 15.72 0.40 -4.98
CA ALA A 5 14.89 -0.72 -5.41
C ALA A 5 13.66 -0.19 -6.16
N ARG A 6 13.34 -0.80 -7.32
CA ARG A 6 12.25 -0.39 -8.23
C ARG A 6 11.31 -1.56 -8.44
N THR A 7 10.00 -1.31 -8.40
CA THR A 7 9.00 -2.28 -8.85
C THR A 7 8.35 -1.80 -10.15
N ARG A 8 8.17 -2.73 -11.10
CA ARG A 8 7.43 -2.53 -12.35
C ARG A 8 6.22 -3.46 -12.34
N ARG A 9 5.08 -2.96 -12.81
CA ARG A 9 3.90 -3.81 -13.01
C ARG A 9 4.12 -4.69 -14.25
N ALA A 10 4.20 -6.01 -14.07
CA ALA A 10 4.11 -6.95 -15.20
C ALA A 10 2.67 -6.93 -15.74
N GLY A 11 2.50 -6.64 -17.03
CA GLY A 11 1.20 -6.67 -17.70
C GLY A 11 0.74 -8.11 -17.87
N GLY A 12 -0.47 -8.44 -17.45
CA GLY A 12 -1.13 -9.69 -17.82
C GLY A 12 -1.57 -9.62 -19.28
N ALA A 13 -1.31 -10.70 -20.04
CA ALA A 13 -1.75 -10.84 -21.42
C ALA A 13 -3.28 -10.63 -21.53
N GLY A 14 -3.71 -9.75 -22.43
CA GLY A 14 -5.13 -9.56 -22.77
C GLY A 14 -5.79 -8.23 -22.35
N ARG A 15 -5.11 -7.33 -21.63
CA ARG A 15 -5.63 -5.97 -21.37
C ARG A 15 -4.68 -4.93 -21.94
N THR A 16 -5.22 -3.96 -22.69
CA THR A 16 -4.51 -2.76 -23.18
C THR A 16 -3.52 -2.29 -22.13
N ALA A 17 -2.23 -2.38 -22.48
CA ALA A 17 -1.13 -2.15 -21.57
C ALA A 17 -1.14 -0.68 -21.14
N ARG A 18 -1.74 -0.40 -19.98
CA ARG A 18 -1.56 0.91 -19.34
C ARG A 18 -0.07 1.07 -19.03
N PRO A 19 0.54 2.22 -19.34
CA PRO A 19 1.97 2.42 -19.12
C PRO A 19 2.33 2.06 -17.68
N GLY A 20 3.33 1.19 -17.54
CA GLY A 20 3.81 0.76 -16.24
C GLY A 20 4.35 1.96 -15.46
N ARG A 21 4.00 2.07 -14.18
CA ARG A 21 4.60 3.06 -13.29
C ARG A 21 5.78 2.42 -12.55
N ILE A 22 6.82 3.22 -12.35
CA ILE A 22 7.93 2.91 -11.46
C ILE A 22 7.64 3.49 -10.09
N VAL A 23 7.64 2.63 -9.07
CA VAL A 23 7.52 3.04 -7.67
C VAL A 23 8.87 2.82 -7.00
N PHE A 24 9.35 3.85 -6.31
CA PHE A 24 10.54 3.77 -5.48
C PHE A 24 10.15 3.34 -4.07
N LEU A 25 10.87 2.38 -3.51
CA LEU A 25 10.62 1.89 -2.17
C LEU A 25 11.45 2.68 -1.15
N GLY A 26 10.79 3.10 -0.07
CA GLY A 26 11.46 3.72 1.08
C GLY A 26 12.44 2.74 1.76
N ARG A 27 13.24 3.23 2.71
CA ARG A 27 14.18 2.39 3.45
C ARG A 27 13.48 1.23 4.14
N ASP A 28 12.44 1.52 4.92
CA ASP A 28 11.77 0.52 5.76
C ASP A 28 11.06 -0.52 4.89
N THR A 29 10.42 -0.10 3.80
CA THR A 29 9.83 -1.03 2.83
C THR A 29 10.87 -1.92 2.16
N ARG A 30 12.09 -1.40 1.89
CA ARG A 30 13.18 -2.21 1.33
C ARG A 30 13.69 -3.23 2.34
N HIS A 31 13.85 -2.85 3.61
CA HIS A 31 14.28 -3.77 4.67
C HIS A 31 13.22 -4.86 4.89
N ALA A 32 11.96 -4.48 5.10
CA ALA A 32 10.87 -5.45 5.30
C ALA A 32 10.74 -6.42 4.12
N LEU A 33 10.92 -5.94 2.88
CA LEU A 33 10.91 -6.83 1.71
C LEU A 33 12.15 -7.73 1.68
N ALA A 34 13.33 -7.22 1.99
CA ALA A 34 14.56 -8.02 2.01
C ALA A 34 14.47 -9.13 3.06
N ASP A 35 14.00 -8.80 4.26
CA ASP A 35 13.82 -9.74 5.36
C ASP A 35 12.88 -10.87 4.91
N TYR A 36 11.67 -10.55 4.43
CA TYR A 36 10.72 -11.55 3.93
C TYR A 36 11.32 -12.43 2.82
N LEU A 37 12.01 -11.83 1.85
CA LEU A 37 12.61 -12.56 0.73
C LEU A 37 13.70 -13.55 1.19
N GLN A 38 14.41 -13.22 2.27
CA GLN A 38 15.53 -14.01 2.78
C GLN A 38 15.09 -15.09 3.78
N THR A 39 14.14 -14.80 4.66
CA THR A 39 13.84 -15.63 5.83
C THR A 39 12.59 -16.49 5.65
N GLU A 40 11.52 -15.91 5.11
CA GLU A 40 10.19 -16.55 5.08
C GLU A 40 9.86 -17.12 3.69
N ARG A 41 10.10 -16.32 2.65
CA ARG A 41 9.69 -16.67 1.28
C ARG A 41 10.23 -18.01 0.78
N PRO A 42 11.47 -18.46 1.07
CA PRO A 42 11.93 -19.78 0.63
C PRO A 42 11.02 -20.90 1.13
N GLY A 43 10.56 -20.85 2.39
CA GLY A 43 9.66 -21.83 2.97
C GLY A 43 8.27 -21.81 2.33
N ASP A 44 7.75 -20.63 2.00
CA ASP A 44 6.46 -20.51 1.31
C ASP A 44 6.51 -21.01 -0.13
N ALA A 45 7.66 -20.82 -0.79
CA ALA A 45 7.88 -21.13 -2.19
C ALA A 45 8.02 -22.64 -2.46
N THR A 46 8.63 -23.41 -1.55
CA THR A 46 8.80 -24.87 -1.71
C THR A 46 7.47 -25.61 -1.82
N ALA A 47 6.41 -25.09 -1.19
CA ALA A 47 5.07 -25.65 -1.27
C ALA A 47 4.30 -25.22 -2.52
N SER A 48 4.90 -24.43 -3.43
CA SER A 48 4.29 -23.91 -4.66
C SER A 48 4.88 -24.56 -5.89
N THR A 49 4.04 -24.91 -6.86
CA THR A 49 4.49 -25.49 -8.12
C THR A 49 5.17 -24.46 -9.01
N GLN A 50 4.72 -23.20 -8.98
CA GLN A 50 5.31 -22.06 -9.72
C GLN A 50 5.13 -20.74 -8.96
N PRO A 51 6.03 -20.40 -8.00
CA PRO A 51 5.91 -19.21 -7.17
C PRO A 51 6.29 -17.92 -7.93
N ALA A 52 5.39 -17.44 -8.79
CA ALA A 52 5.60 -16.25 -9.62
C ALA A 52 5.31 -14.92 -8.88
N ALA A 53 4.69 -14.97 -7.71
CA ALA A 53 4.40 -13.78 -6.91
C ALA A 53 5.54 -13.45 -5.94
N ILE A 54 5.67 -12.16 -5.58
CA ILE A 54 6.60 -11.73 -4.53
C ILE A 54 6.13 -12.32 -3.20
N PHE A 55 4.89 -12.01 -2.79
CA PHE A 55 4.27 -12.54 -1.58
C PHE A 55 3.49 -13.81 -1.88
N LEU A 56 3.71 -14.83 -1.05
CA LEU A 56 3.08 -16.14 -1.16
C LEU A 56 2.27 -16.43 0.10
N ALA A 57 1.31 -17.35 -0.03
CA ALA A 57 0.63 -17.96 1.10
C ALA A 57 1.61 -18.88 1.82
N ALA A 58 1.50 -18.93 3.14
CA ALA A 58 2.33 -19.79 3.97
C ALA A 58 2.22 -21.27 3.54
N SER A 59 3.32 -22.00 3.62
CA SER A 59 3.36 -23.45 3.31
C SER A 59 2.42 -24.28 4.19
N THR A 60 2.11 -23.78 5.39
CA THR A 60 1.21 -24.42 6.35
C THR A 60 -0.28 -24.30 5.98
N ILE A 61 -0.64 -23.45 5.00
CA ILE A 61 -2.04 -23.28 4.57
C ILE A 61 -2.39 -24.37 3.56
N GLY A 62 -3.17 -25.36 3.98
CA GLY A 62 -3.60 -26.48 3.12
C GLY A 62 -4.50 -26.06 1.94
N SER A 63 -5.26 -24.97 2.06
CA SER A 63 -6.15 -24.46 1.00
C SER A 63 -5.50 -23.40 0.10
N ARG A 64 -4.17 -23.35 0.06
CA ARG A 64 -3.39 -22.43 -0.78
C ARG A 64 -3.65 -22.66 -2.26
N ARG A 65 -3.48 -21.61 -3.07
CA ARG A 65 -3.44 -21.75 -4.52
C ARG A 65 -2.16 -22.47 -4.95
N PRO A 66 -2.17 -23.23 -6.06
CA PRO A 66 -0.96 -23.91 -6.56
C PRO A 66 0.21 -22.95 -6.82
N ASP A 67 -0.08 -21.75 -7.34
CA ASP A 67 0.91 -20.68 -7.57
C ASP A 67 1.35 -19.94 -6.28
N GLY A 68 0.77 -20.32 -5.14
CA GLY A 68 1.01 -19.72 -3.83
C GLY A 68 0.48 -18.30 -3.69
N ARG A 69 -0.20 -17.72 -4.69
CA ARG A 69 -0.57 -16.31 -4.65
C ARG A 69 -1.63 -16.04 -3.57
N LEU A 70 -1.38 -15.04 -2.74
CA LEU A 70 -2.38 -14.50 -1.81
C LEU A 70 -3.59 -13.93 -2.56
N SER A 71 -4.79 -14.27 -2.09
CA SER A 71 -6.02 -13.64 -2.57
C SER A 71 -6.18 -12.24 -1.98
N ALA A 72 -6.97 -11.37 -2.63
CA ALA A 72 -7.30 -10.06 -2.06
C ALA A 72 -7.99 -10.18 -0.69
N ARG A 73 -8.80 -11.22 -0.49
CA ARG A 73 -9.43 -11.52 0.79
C ARG A 73 -8.39 -11.86 1.86
N ALA A 74 -7.39 -12.71 1.53
CA ALA A 74 -6.31 -13.03 2.46
C ALA A 74 -5.52 -11.77 2.86
N ILE A 75 -5.23 -10.88 1.91
CA ILE A 75 -4.56 -9.60 2.20
C ILE A 75 -5.41 -8.72 3.13
N ASN A 76 -6.72 -8.59 2.88
CA ASN A 76 -7.62 -7.86 3.77
C ASN A 76 -7.63 -8.47 5.18
N THR A 77 -7.68 -9.80 5.28
CA THR A 77 -7.63 -10.52 6.57
C THR A 77 -6.33 -10.26 7.31
N ILE A 78 -5.17 -10.37 6.65
CA ILE A 78 -3.86 -10.08 7.26
C ILE A 78 -3.83 -8.66 7.81
N VAL A 79 -4.26 -7.66 7.02
CA VAL A 79 -4.26 -6.26 7.46
C VAL A 79 -5.23 -6.02 8.61
N GLY A 80 -6.41 -6.63 8.59
CA GLY A 80 -7.37 -6.54 9.70
C GLY A 80 -6.83 -7.18 10.98
N GLU A 81 -6.16 -8.34 10.88
CA GLU A 81 -5.54 -9.00 12.03
C GLU A 81 -4.39 -8.18 12.62
N LEU A 82 -3.58 -7.52 11.78
CA LEU A 82 -2.54 -6.61 12.27
C LEU A 82 -3.13 -5.48 13.14
N ALA A 83 -4.23 -4.87 12.71
CA ALA A 83 -4.89 -3.84 13.51
C ALA A 83 -5.51 -4.40 14.80
N ARG A 84 -6.16 -5.57 14.72
CA ARG A 84 -6.71 -6.23 15.91
C ARG A 84 -5.63 -6.55 16.94
N LEU A 85 -4.47 -7.06 16.50
CA LEU A 85 -3.34 -7.37 17.37
C LEU A 85 -2.73 -6.10 17.97
N HIS A 86 -2.56 -5.05 17.16
CA HIS A 86 -2.10 -3.74 17.63
C HIS A 86 -3.02 -3.18 18.72
N ASP A 87 -4.33 -3.17 18.48
CA ASP A 87 -5.30 -2.59 19.41
C ASP A 87 -5.44 -3.38 20.70
N ALA A 88 -5.17 -4.69 20.67
CA ALA A 88 -5.10 -5.52 21.87
C ALA A 88 -3.87 -5.19 22.75
N GLN A 89 -2.81 -4.64 22.16
CA GLN A 89 -1.58 -4.26 22.84
C GLN A 89 -1.52 -2.76 23.18
N THR A 90 -2.47 -1.97 22.67
CA THR A 90 -2.51 -0.52 22.86
C THR A 90 -3.48 -0.16 23.97
N THR A 91 -2.94 0.39 25.06
CA THR A 91 -3.72 0.82 26.24
C THR A 91 -4.44 2.13 26.01
N ASP A 92 -3.84 3.05 25.25
CA ASP A 92 -4.41 4.34 24.92
C ASP A 92 -5.50 4.20 23.83
N PRO A 93 -6.78 4.52 24.13
CA PRO A 93 -7.86 4.41 23.16
C PRO A 93 -7.68 5.32 21.93
N ASP A 94 -7.03 6.47 22.06
CA ASP A 94 -6.86 7.42 20.95
C ASP A 94 -5.83 6.95 19.92
N HIS A 95 -5.01 5.97 20.29
CA HIS A 95 -4.01 5.36 19.42
C HIS A 95 -4.48 4.04 18.78
N LYS A 96 -5.73 3.62 19.01
CA LYS A 96 -6.28 2.42 18.38
C LYS A 96 -6.54 2.64 16.89
N LEU A 97 -6.21 1.64 16.08
CA LEU A 97 -6.37 1.66 14.63
C LEU A 97 -7.80 1.31 14.20
N GLY A 98 -8.52 0.53 15.01
CA GLY A 98 -9.85 0.05 14.70
C GLY A 98 -9.87 -0.80 13.43
N HIS A 99 -10.81 -0.52 12.53
CA HIS A 99 -10.93 -1.29 11.29
C HIS A 99 -9.93 -0.80 10.23
N LEU A 100 -8.83 -1.52 10.07
CA LEU A 100 -7.82 -1.26 9.05
C LEU A 100 -8.02 -2.10 7.79
N ARG A 101 -7.96 -1.45 6.62
CA ARG A 101 -7.95 -2.09 5.30
C ARG A 101 -6.73 -1.68 4.50
N PRO A 102 -6.30 -2.49 3.51
CA PRO A 102 -5.16 -2.16 2.66
C PRO A 102 -5.29 -0.81 1.93
N HIS A 103 -6.52 -0.35 1.67
CA HIS A 103 -6.73 0.94 1.02
C HIS A 103 -6.45 2.13 1.94
N ASP A 104 -6.61 1.96 3.26
CA ASP A 104 -6.40 3.03 4.23
C ASP A 104 -4.90 3.44 4.26
N ALA A 105 -3.98 2.49 4.12
CA ALA A 105 -2.55 2.78 3.93
C ALA A 105 -2.28 3.63 2.67
N ARG A 106 -3.05 3.42 1.60
CA ARG A 106 -2.97 4.26 0.39
C ARG A 106 -3.52 5.65 0.61
N HIS A 107 -4.58 5.80 1.41
CA HIS A 107 -5.09 7.11 1.84
C HIS A 107 -4.05 7.86 2.66
N THR A 108 -3.46 7.22 3.68
CA THR A 108 -2.40 7.82 4.51
C THR A 108 -1.20 8.27 3.68
N PHE A 109 -0.74 7.43 2.74
CA PHE A 109 0.33 7.80 1.81
C PHE A 109 -0.06 9.01 0.94
N ALA A 110 -1.29 9.04 0.41
CA ALA A 110 -1.77 10.14 -0.41
C ALA A 110 -1.86 11.47 0.36
N PHE A 111 -2.35 11.46 1.60
CA PHE A 111 -2.38 12.65 2.47
C PHE A 111 -0.97 13.14 2.81
N THR A 112 -0.08 12.23 3.20
CA THR A 112 1.32 12.57 3.51
C THR A 112 2.02 13.18 2.30
N LEU A 113 1.80 12.58 1.12
CA LEU A 113 2.36 13.09 -0.13
C LEU A 113 1.80 14.47 -0.47
N ALA A 114 0.48 14.68 -0.35
CA ALA A 114 -0.15 15.97 -0.64
C ALA A 114 0.42 17.07 0.25
N ARG A 115 0.55 16.83 1.56
CA ARG A 115 1.16 17.78 2.49
C ARG A 115 2.60 18.10 2.11
N ALA A 116 3.40 17.08 1.82
CA ALA A 116 4.82 17.24 1.46
C ALA A 116 5.03 17.99 0.14
N THR A 117 4.05 17.98 -0.77
CA THR A 117 4.16 18.58 -2.10
C THR A 117 3.31 19.84 -2.25
N GLY A 118 2.81 20.41 -1.15
CA GLY A 118 1.93 21.58 -1.20
C GLY A 118 0.67 21.34 -2.06
N HIS A 119 0.12 20.14 -2.02
CA HIS A 119 -1.06 19.71 -2.76
C HIS A 119 -0.88 19.68 -4.30
N ASP A 120 0.35 19.53 -4.80
CA ASP A 120 0.62 19.35 -6.24
C ASP A 120 -0.11 18.12 -6.84
N ARG A 121 -1.13 18.42 -7.65
CA ARG A 121 -1.94 17.44 -8.37
C ARG A 121 -1.14 16.60 -9.37
N ALA A 122 -0.10 17.15 -9.98
CA ALA A 122 0.73 16.43 -10.94
C ALA A 122 1.57 15.35 -10.22
N GLU A 123 2.18 15.69 -9.08
CA GLU A 123 2.93 14.74 -8.25
C GLU A 123 2.04 13.61 -7.74
N LEU A 124 0.86 13.97 -7.21
CA LEU A 124 -0.12 13.01 -6.72
C LEU A 124 -0.55 12.04 -7.83
N LYS A 125 -0.85 12.55 -9.04
CA LYS A 125 -1.18 11.70 -10.19
C LYS A 125 -0.02 10.80 -10.59
N ARG A 126 1.22 11.30 -10.57
CA ARG A 126 2.41 10.51 -10.90
C ARG A 126 2.60 9.35 -9.93
N ARG A 127 2.50 9.60 -8.61
CA ARG A 127 2.78 8.61 -7.56
C ARG A 127 1.60 7.69 -7.23
N LEU A 128 0.37 8.19 -7.27
CA LEU A 128 -0.85 7.42 -6.99
C LEU A 128 -1.41 6.75 -8.25
N GLY A 129 -1.10 7.29 -9.43
CA GLY A 129 -1.46 6.73 -10.73
C GLY A 129 -2.66 7.45 -11.34
N PRO A 130 -3.23 6.92 -12.44
CA PRO A 130 -4.42 7.50 -13.02
C PRO A 130 -5.58 7.35 -12.02
N ALA A 131 -5.78 8.41 -11.23
CA ALA A 131 -6.90 8.60 -10.35
C ALA A 131 -7.89 9.55 -11.02
N SER A 132 -9.18 9.36 -10.77
CA SER A 132 -10.20 10.30 -11.26
C SER A 132 -9.93 11.70 -10.69
N LYS A 133 -10.31 12.76 -11.43
CA LYS A 133 -10.23 14.15 -10.92
C LYS A 133 -10.90 14.29 -9.54
N ARG A 134 -11.99 13.55 -9.31
CA ARG A 134 -12.70 13.47 -8.03
C ARG A 134 -11.83 12.90 -6.90
N TYR A 135 -11.04 11.86 -7.17
CA TYR A 135 -10.16 11.25 -6.19
C TYR A 135 -8.95 12.14 -5.84
N LEU A 136 -8.43 12.92 -6.80
CA LEU A 136 -7.37 13.89 -6.52
C LEU A 136 -7.87 15.08 -5.69
N ARG A 137 -9.14 15.50 -5.90
CA ARG A 137 -9.76 16.56 -5.09
C ARG A 137 -9.86 16.21 -3.62
N LEU A 138 -10.05 14.94 -3.26
CA LEU A 138 -10.08 14.50 -1.86
C LEU A 138 -8.80 14.87 -1.08
N TYR A 139 -7.66 14.92 -1.77
CA TYR A 139 -6.36 15.23 -1.15
C TYR A 139 -5.81 16.59 -1.55
N THR A 140 -6.52 17.37 -2.36
CA THR A 140 -6.08 18.69 -2.85
C THR A 140 -7.11 19.77 -2.69
N GLY A 141 -8.25 19.45 -2.07
CA GLY A 141 -9.15 20.45 -1.53
C GLY A 141 -8.53 21.01 -0.25
N PRO A 142 -8.68 22.32 0.02
CA PRO A 142 -8.41 22.83 1.36
C PRO A 142 -9.28 22.02 2.35
N PRO A 143 -8.76 21.66 3.54
CA PRO A 143 -9.61 21.30 4.67
C PRO A 143 -10.70 22.37 4.83
N ASP A 144 -11.92 21.99 5.21
CA ASP A 144 -12.97 22.98 5.50
C ASP A 144 -12.48 24.00 6.56
N ASP A 145 -11.56 23.56 7.43
CA ASP A 145 -10.83 24.34 8.43
C ASP A 145 -9.98 25.49 7.82
N ASN A 146 -9.49 25.35 6.58
CA ASN A 146 -8.71 26.37 5.87
C ASN A 146 -9.57 27.29 4.99
N ALA A 147 -10.82 26.92 4.72
CA ALA A 147 -11.73 27.75 3.94
C ALA A 147 -12.39 28.84 4.80
N ALA A 148 -12.53 28.60 6.12
CA ALA A 148 -13.04 29.56 7.08
C ALA A 148 -12.07 30.75 7.28
N ASP A 149 -10.76 30.49 7.40
CA ASP A 149 -9.74 31.54 7.54
C ASP A 149 -9.64 32.48 6.32
N TYR A 150 -10.09 32.05 5.14
CA TYR A 150 -10.04 32.89 3.92
C TYR A 150 -11.23 33.87 3.80
N VAL A 151 -12.25 33.75 4.65
CA VAL A 151 -13.44 34.63 4.66
C VAL A 151 -13.29 35.78 5.68
N GLU A 152 -12.39 35.64 6.65
CA GLU A 152 -12.14 36.67 7.67
C GLU A 152 -11.21 37.81 7.19
N ASP A 153 -10.59 37.68 6.01
CA ASP A 153 -9.72 38.70 5.39
C ASP A 153 -10.33 39.33 4.11
N LEU A 154 -11.67 39.30 3.95
CA LEU A 154 -12.40 39.85 2.80
C LEU A 154 -13.31 41.04 3.17
#